data_AF-A0A7X2I413-F1
#
_entry.id   AF-A0A7X2I413-F1
#
_cell.length_a   1.000
_cell.length_b   1.000
_cell.length_c   1.000
_cell.angle_alpha   90.00
_cell.angle_beta   90.00
_cell.angle_gamma   90.00
#
_symmetry.space_group_name_H-M   'P 1'
#
loop_
_entity.id
_entity.type
_entity.pdbx_description
1 polymer ?
#
loop_
_entity_poly.entity_id
_entity_poly.type
_entity_poly.pdbx_seq_one_letter_code
_entity_poly.pdbx_strand_id
1 'polypeptide(L)'
;MRFLPASDHALLVELDDLAQTMALYRAALAQPIAGVQELIPAARTVLVHYAPWQVRTPELIRALARLGAQALRDCDAAHASLGRVVDIPVHYTGEDLPDVAQLLGLSVAEVIARHSGQPYDAAFAGFAPGFVYLSGGANFQVPRRTSPRTRVPAGSVALGGNFSAVYPSASPGGWQLIGVTEVPMWDLARAEPAYIQPGFRVQFVDADRQGAQVFLPAATQSSASNQPPALDAPAQTAIEFVSPGLQSIFQDSGRHGMSGLGISASGALDQGAMRQANRRVGNPVHTPVLENVLGQLVLRAHGVCTLAVSGAQVALRVRSADGHSWEVPGDQAVALDDGDTLQLGAVQAGVRCYVAVRGGWGVTPVLGSCATDTLALVGPQAVHAGQRVVVGQAVPAQQLRAVDSGAGARPTLPRAGETVTLDVVLGPRTDWFTAQALQTLTGQTWRVTPQSNRIGMRLEGVQPLERRNPAELPSEGTVVGAIQVPISGQPVLFLADHPLTGGYPVIASLASYHLDLAAQIPVDCRIQFRVVAPFFEEVQGLAEGGPA
;
A
#
# COMPACT_ATOMS: atom_id res chain seq x y z
N MET A 1 -18.01 -11.25 -17.95
CA MET A 1 -17.37 -10.30 -17.01
C MET A 1 -18.19 -10.24 -15.74
N ARG A 2 -17.56 -10.39 -14.56
CA ARG A 2 -18.22 -10.30 -13.24
C ARG A 2 -17.83 -8.98 -12.57
N PHE A 3 -18.78 -8.31 -11.92
CA PHE A 3 -18.55 -7.10 -11.15
C PHE A 3 -18.89 -7.35 -9.69
N LEU A 4 -17.92 -7.12 -8.81
CA LEU A 4 -17.97 -7.47 -7.39
C LEU A 4 -17.65 -6.24 -6.53
N PRO A 5 -18.36 -5.99 -5.42
CA PRO A 5 -18.05 -4.89 -4.51
C PRO A 5 -16.70 -5.12 -3.84
N ALA A 6 -15.76 -4.17 -3.97
CA ALA A 6 -14.49 -4.20 -3.24
C ALA A 6 -14.52 -3.29 -2.00
N SER A 7 -15.25 -2.16 -2.08
CA SER A 7 -15.62 -1.29 -0.96
C SER A 7 -16.77 -0.35 -1.38
N ASP A 8 -17.15 0.60 -0.55
CA ASP A 8 -18.04 1.71 -0.92
C ASP A 8 -17.43 2.69 -1.94
N HIS A 9 -16.12 2.61 -2.19
CA HIS A 9 -15.37 3.44 -3.16
C HIS A 9 -14.59 2.61 -4.20
N ALA A 10 -14.79 1.29 -4.24
CA ALA A 10 -14.06 0.44 -5.17
C ALA A 10 -14.89 -0.73 -5.69
N LEU A 11 -14.65 -1.09 -6.95
CA LEU A 11 -15.30 -2.19 -7.65
C LEU A 11 -14.23 -3.12 -8.22
N LEU A 12 -14.38 -4.42 -8.04
CA LEU A 12 -13.52 -5.43 -8.66
C LEU A 12 -14.20 -5.97 -9.90
N VAL A 13 -13.55 -5.82 -11.06
CA VAL A 13 -13.98 -6.42 -12.32
C VAL A 13 -13.20 -7.71 -12.50
N GLU A 14 -13.88 -8.84 -12.61
CA GLU A 14 -13.27 -10.15 -12.86
C GLU A 14 -13.54 -10.66 -14.29
N LEU A 15 -12.49 -11.18 -14.90
CA LEU A 15 -12.43 -11.62 -16.29
C LEU A 15 -11.92 -13.07 -16.37
N ASP A 16 -12.00 -13.67 -17.57
CA ASP A 16 -11.67 -15.09 -17.74
C ASP A 16 -10.16 -15.36 -17.63
N ASP A 17 -9.34 -14.42 -18.10
CA ASP A 17 -7.89 -14.57 -18.16
C ASP A 17 -7.15 -13.21 -18.15
N LEU A 18 -5.83 -13.29 -18.18
CA LEU A 18 -4.93 -12.13 -18.18
C LEU A 18 -5.06 -11.29 -19.47
N ALA A 19 -5.26 -11.93 -20.63
CA ALA A 19 -5.33 -11.22 -21.90
C ALA A 19 -6.56 -10.28 -21.92
N GLN A 20 -7.72 -10.78 -21.49
CA GLN A 20 -8.91 -9.97 -21.34
C GLN A 20 -8.70 -8.84 -20.31
N THR A 21 -8.05 -9.16 -19.19
CA THR A 21 -7.77 -8.21 -18.10
C THR A 21 -6.94 -7.03 -18.60
N MET A 22 -5.84 -7.32 -19.30
CA MET A 22 -4.96 -6.29 -19.86
C MET A 22 -5.62 -5.52 -21.02
N ALA A 23 -6.51 -6.15 -21.79
CA ALA A 23 -7.29 -5.47 -22.82
C ALA A 23 -8.22 -4.41 -22.21
N LEU A 24 -9.01 -4.78 -21.19
CA LEU A 24 -9.88 -3.84 -20.48
C LEU A 24 -9.07 -2.72 -19.82
N TYR A 25 -7.97 -3.07 -19.13
CA TYR A 25 -7.12 -2.08 -18.47
C TYR A 25 -6.58 -1.04 -19.46
N ARG A 26 -6.02 -1.46 -20.59
CA ARG A 26 -5.51 -0.55 -21.63
C ARG A 26 -6.61 0.31 -22.24
N ALA A 27 -7.79 -0.27 -22.51
CA ALA A 27 -8.92 0.48 -23.05
C ALA A 27 -9.43 1.55 -22.05
N ALA A 28 -9.49 1.23 -20.77
CA ALA A 28 -9.90 2.16 -19.72
C ALA A 28 -8.87 3.28 -19.48
N LEU A 29 -7.57 3.00 -19.68
CA LEU A 29 -6.55 4.05 -19.69
C LEU A 29 -6.65 4.97 -20.92
N ALA A 30 -6.93 4.40 -22.10
CA ALA A 30 -7.08 5.16 -23.34
C ALA A 30 -8.37 5.99 -23.38
N GLN A 31 -9.42 5.53 -22.70
CA GLN A 31 -10.72 6.20 -22.61
C GLN A 31 -11.14 6.36 -21.14
N PRO A 32 -10.60 7.36 -20.42
CA PRO A 32 -10.89 7.57 -19.01
C PRO A 32 -12.39 7.78 -18.74
N ILE A 33 -12.93 7.05 -17.77
CA ILE A 33 -14.31 7.22 -17.30
C ILE A 33 -14.33 8.29 -16.19
N ALA A 34 -15.19 9.30 -16.33
CA ALA A 34 -15.38 10.32 -15.30
C ALA A 34 -15.75 9.67 -13.95
N GLY A 35 -15.08 10.09 -12.88
CA GLY A 35 -15.25 9.54 -11.53
C GLY A 35 -14.35 8.35 -11.20
N VAL A 36 -13.71 7.70 -12.18
CA VAL A 36 -12.65 6.72 -11.91
C VAL A 36 -11.37 7.45 -11.52
N GLN A 37 -10.76 7.03 -10.41
CA GLN A 37 -9.58 7.67 -9.83
C GLN A 37 -8.32 6.85 -10.07
N GLU A 38 -8.41 5.53 -9.96
CA GLU A 38 -7.28 4.63 -10.13
C GLU A 38 -7.74 3.25 -10.62
N LEU A 39 -6.88 2.60 -11.41
CA LEU A 39 -7.09 1.27 -11.98
C LEU A 39 -5.90 0.39 -11.64
N ILE A 40 -6.16 -0.75 -11.01
CA ILE A 40 -5.13 -1.69 -10.57
C ILE A 40 -5.40 -3.03 -11.27
N PRO A 41 -4.64 -3.38 -12.33
CA PRO A 41 -4.76 -4.68 -12.97
C PRO A 41 -4.06 -5.76 -12.13
N ALA A 42 -4.57 -6.98 -12.22
CA ALA A 42 -3.99 -8.16 -11.60
C ALA A 42 -4.15 -9.38 -12.52
N ALA A 43 -4.08 -10.60 -11.99
CA ALA A 43 -4.03 -11.80 -12.82
C ALA A 43 -5.29 -12.00 -13.68
N ARG A 44 -6.47 -11.78 -13.09
CA ARG A 44 -7.78 -11.94 -13.75
C ARG A 44 -8.76 -10.82 -13.39
N THR A 45 -8.25 -9.76 -12.77
CA THR A 45 -9.09 -8.70 -12.22
C THR A 45 -8.54 -7.32 -12.50
N VAL A 46 -9.43 -6.34 -12.62
CA VAL A 46 -9.11 -4.92 -12.56
C VAL A 46 -9.87 -4.34 -11.37
N LEU A 47 -9.15 -3.89 -10.34
CA LEU A 47 -9.73 -3.12 -9.25
C LEU A 47 -9.85 -1.66 -9.70
N VAL A 48 -11.05 -1.11 -9.53
CA VAL A 48 -11.42 0.24 -9.97
C VAL A 48 -11.76 1.07 -8.74
N HIS A 49 -10.88 2.01 -8.39
CA HIS A 49 -11.19 3.04 -7.40
C HIS A 49 -11.99 4.16 -8.07
N TYR A 50 -13.09 4.57 -7.45
CA TYR A 50 -13.96 5.60 -8.00
C TYR A 50 -14.56 6.50 -6.92
N ALA A 51 -15.00 7.68 -7.34
CA ALA A 51 -15.70 8.66 -6.53
C ALA A 51 -17.23 8.46 -6.66
N PRO A 52 -17.92 7.90 -5.64
CA PRO A 52 -19.36 7.62 -5.73
C PRO A 52 -20.24 8.87 -5.87
N TRP A 53 -19.71 10.04 -5.50
CA TRP A 53 -20.39 11.33 -5.71
C TRP A 53 -20.27 11.87 -7.14
N GLN A 54 -19.40 11.28 -7.97
CA GLN A 54 -19.25 11.64 -9.40
C GLN A 54 -19.87 10.60 -10.34
N VAL A 55 -19.79 9.31 -10.00
CA VAL A 55 -20.34 8.22 -10.80
C VAL A 55 -20.98 7.16 -9.91
N ARG A 56 -22.21 6.75 -10.25
CA ARG A 56 -22.90 5.68 -9.51
C ARG A 56 -22.45 4.31 -9.98
N THR A 57 -22.43 3.32 -9.09
CA THR A 57 -21.98 1.95 -9.40
C THR A 57 -22.63 1.34 -10.65
N PRO A 58 -23.96 1.43 -10.87
CA PRO A 58 -24.57 0.86 -12.08
C PRO A 58 -24.16 1.57 -13.38
N GLU A 59 -23.83 2.86 -13.32
CA GLU A 59 -23.35 3.61 -14.48
C GLU A 59 -21.90 3.22 -14.80
N LEU A 60 -21.08 3.07 -13.77
CA LEU A 60 -19.70 2.59 -13.89
C LEU A 60 -19.64 1.18 -14.47
N ILE A 61 -20.45 0.25 -13.97
CA ILE A 61 -20.55 -1.13 -14.50
C ILE A 61 -20.88 -1.11 -15.99
N ARG A 62 -21.91 -0.35 -16.41
CA ARG A 62 -22.27 -0.23 -17.83
C ARG A 62 -21.15 0.35 -18.68
N ALA A 63 -20.42 1.35 -18.19
CA ALA A 63 -19.29 1.95 -18.90
C ALA A 63 -18.14 0.94 -19.09
N LEU A 64 -17.75 0.25 -18.03
CA LEU A 64 -16.68 -0.77 -18.05
C LEU A 64 -17.05 -1.98 -18.92
N ALA A 65 -18.31 -2.44 -18.86
CA ALA A 65 -18.79 -3.54 -19.70
C ALA A 65 -18.72 -3.18 -21.19
N ARG A 66 -19.12 -1.95 -21.56
CA ARG A 66 -19.01 -1.46 -22.94
C ARG A 66 -17.57 -1.38 -23.42
N LEU A 67 -16.66 -0.84 -22.59
CA LEU A 67 -15.24 -0.77 -22.92
C LEU A 67 -14.61 -2.16 -23.06
N GLY A 68 -14.92 -3.09 -22.15
CA GLY A 68 -14.44 -4.46 -22.23
C GLY A 68 -14.91 -5.17 -23.50
N ALA A 69 -16.18 -5.04 -23.85
CA ALA A 69 -16.72 -5.61 -25.08
C ALA A 69 -16.07 -5.02 -26.35
N GLN A 70 -15.72 -3.73 -26.35
CA GLN A 70 -14.96 -3.10 -27.43
C GLN A 70 -13.53 -3.62 -27.50
N ALA A 71 -12.80 -3.56 -26.38
CA ALA A 71 -11.40 -3.95 -26.29
C ALA A 71 -11.16 -5.39 -26.75
N LEU A 72 -12.08 -6.30 -26.45
CA LEU A 72 -11.99 -7.71 -26.83
C LEU A 72 -12.22 -7.97 -28.31
N ARG A 73 -13.02 -7.13 -29.00
CA ARG A 73 -13.14 -7.19 -30.47
C ARG A 73 -11.86 -6.72 -31.15
N ASP A 74 -11.16 -5.77 -30.53
CA ASP A 74 -9.93 -5.18 -31.05
C ASP A 74 -8.67 -6.00 -30.68
N CYS A 75 -8.79 -7.00 -29.78
CA CYS A 75 -7.70 -7.86 -29.32
C CYS A 75 -7.01 -8.64 -30.46
N ASP A 76 -7.73 -8.97 -31.53
CA ASP A 76 -7.17 -9.65 -32.71
C ASP A 76 -6.26 -8.72 -33.55
N ALA A 77 -6.31 -7.39 -33.34
CA ALA A 77 -5.56 -6.41 -34.12
C ALA A 77 -4.33 -5.81 -33.39
N ALA A 78 -4.19 -5.99 -32.07
CA ALA A 78 -3.27 -5.20 -31.25
C ALA A 78 -2.17 -6.00 -30.50
N HIS A 79 -1.76 -7.17 -31.00
CA HIS A 79 -0.56 -7.87 -30.51
C HIS A 79 0.72 -7.37 -31.18
N ALA A 80 1.02 -6.07 -31.03
CA ALA A 80 2.32 -5.50 -31.40
C ALA A 80 2.54 -4.13 -30.74
N SER A 81 2.49 -4.06 -29.40
CA SER A 81 3.04 -2.89 -28.72
C SER A 81 4.57 -3.04 -28.67
N LEU A 82 5.28 -2.07 -29.26
CA LEU A 82 6.74 -1.86 -29.21
C LEU A 82 7.20 -1.53 -27.77
N GLY A 83 6.95 -2.43 -26.81
CA GLY A 83 7.42 -2.28 -25.45
C GLY A 83 8.96 -2.32 -25.41
N ARG A 84 9.57 -1.44 -24.60
CA ARG A 84 11.02 -1.47 -24.34
C ARG A 84 11.41 -2.89 -23.96
N VAL A 85 12.35 -3.48 -24.71
CA VAL A 85 12.93 -4.78 -24.36
C VAL A 85 14.05 -4.53 -23.35
N VAL A 86 14.02 -5.27 -22.25
CA VAL A 86 15.00 -5.17 -21.16
C VAL A 86 15.62 -6.54 -20.93
N ASP A 87 16.95 -6.59 -20.97
CA ASP A 87 17.69 -7.82 -20.70
C ASP A 87 17.95 -7.95 -19.19
N ILE A 88 17.79 -9.17 -18.68
CA ILE A 88 18.10 -9.54 -17.30
C ILE A 88 19.08 -10.70 -17.31
N PRO A 89 20.36 -10.48 -16.96
CA PRO A 89 21.32 -11.56 -16.78
C PRO A 89 20.94 -12.39 -15.56
N VAL A 90 20.93 -13.71 -15.70
CA VAL A 90 20.58 -14.66 -14.64
C VAL A 90 21.66 -15.71 -14.51
N HIS A 91 22.16 -15.88 -13.30
CA HIS A 91 22.90 -17.07 -12.89
C HIS A 91 21.88 -18.12 -12.45
N TYR A 92 21.74 -19.21 -13.21
CA TYR A 92 20.73 -20.25 -12.97
C TYR A 92 21.17 -21.23 -11.87
N THR A 93 21.39 -20.68 -10.68
CA THR A 93 21.85 -21.40 -9.48
C THR A 93 20.76 -21.48 -8.40
N GLY A 94 19.49 -21.33 -8.79
CA GLY A 94 18.37 -21.34 -7.84
C GLY A 94 18.21 -22.70 -7.17
N GLU A 95 17.92 -22.69 -5.86
CA GLU A 95 17.80 -23.91 -5.06
C GLU A 95 16.69 -24.87 -5.53
N ASP A 96 15.62 -24.34 -6.15
CA ASP A 96 14.48 -25.15 -6.61
C ASP A 96 14.62 -25.54 -8.09
N LEU A 97 15.68 -25.14 -8.79
CA LEU A 97 15.84 -25.41 -10.22
C LEU A 97 15.76 -26.92 -10.57
N PRO A 98 16.40 -27.84 -9.82
CA PRO A 98 16.24 -29.28 -10.06
C PRO A 98 14.80 -29.77 -9.85
N ASP A 99 14.13 -29.29 -8.79
CA ASP A 99 12.75 -29.66 -8.47
C ASP A 99 11.77 -29.16 -9.54
N VAL A 100 11.99 -27.93 -10.04
CA VAL A 100 11.23 -27.36 -11.16
C VAL A 100 11.41 -28.20 -12.42
N ALA A 101 12.64 -28.64 -12.73
CA ALA A 101 12.90 -29.51 -13.86
C ALA A 101 12.13 -30.84 -13.73
N GLN A 102 12.12 -31.44 -12.55
CA GLN A 102 11.33 -32.63 -12.27
C GLN A 102 9.82 -32.39 -12.41
N LEU A 103 9.29 -31.29 -11.87
CA LEU A 103 7.86 -30.91 -11.97
C LEU A 103 7.41 -30.74 -13.43
N LEU A 104 8.28 -30.24 -14.30
CA LEU A 104 8.01 -30.02 -15.71
C LEU A 104 8.32 -31.23 -16.59
N GLY A 105 8.94 -32.28 -16.05
CA GLY A 105 9.42 -33.43 -16.83
C GLY A 105 10.53 -33.07 -17.82
N LEU A 106 11.38 -32.09 -17.47
CA LEU A 106 12.47 -31.58 -18.29
C LEU A 106 13.81 -31.80 -17.59
N SER A 107 14.91 -31.74 -18.33
CA SER A 107 16.24 -31.54 -17.75
C SER A 107 16.44 -30.09 -17.31
N VAL A 108 17.36 -29.86 -16.36
CA VAL A 108 17.73 -28.50 -15.93
C VAL A 108 18.16 -27.64 -17.12
N ALA A 109 18.96 -28.19 -18.04
CA ALA A 109 19.41 -27.48 -19.23
C ALA A 109 18.24 -27.06 -20.14
N GLU A 110 17.20 -27.89 -20.29
CA GLU A 110 16.00 -27.53 -21.05
C GLU A 110 15.16 -26.47 -20.34
N VAL A 111 15.07 -26.48 -19.00
CA VAL A 111 14.40 -25.41 -18.25
C VAL A 111 15.10 -24.08 -18.49
N ILE A 112 16.43 -24.04 -18.38
CA ILE A 112 17.25 -22.84 -18.63
C ILE A 112 17.05 -22.35 -20.07
N ALA A 113 17.17 -23.26 -21.04
CA ALA A 113 17.06 -22.92 -22.45
C ALA A 113 15.67 -22.39 -22.82
N ARG A 114 14.60 -22.92 -22.22
CA ARG A 114 13.24 -22.41 -22.44
C ARG A 114 13.01 -21.09 -21.72
N HIS A 115 13.46 -20.95 -20.46
CA HIS A 115 13.30 -19.70 -19.69
C HIS A 115 14.05 -18.53 -20.31
N SER A 116 15.22 -18.76 -20.90
CA SER A 116 16.00 -17.72 -21.61
C SER A 116 15.70 -17.64 -23.10
N GLY A 117 14.82 -18.50 -23.64
CA GLY A 117 14.64 -18.65 -25.08
C GLY A 117 13.68 -17.67 -25.73
N GLN A 118 12.77 -17.05 -24.96
CA GLN A 118 11.77 -16.11 -25.45
C GLN A 118 11.54 -14.95 -24.48
N PRO A 119 11.20 -13.76 -24.98
CA PRO A 119 10.86 -12.63 -24.13
C PRO A 119 9.53 -12.87 -23.42
N TYR A 120 9.45 -12.39 -22.19
CA TYR A 120 8.26 -12.35 -21.37
C TYR A 120 7.61 -10.98 -21.47
N ASP A 121 6.29 -10.92 -21.33
CA ASP A 121 5.56 -9.67 -21.20
C ASP A 121 5.44 -9.28 -19.73
N ALA A 122 5.85 -8.04 -19.41
CA ALA A 122 5.63 -7.45 -18.10
C ALA A 122 4.16 -7.08 -17.94
N ALA A 123 3.37 -7.94 -17.29
CA ALA A 123 1.91 -7.83 -17.29
C ALA A 123 1.40 -6.78 -16.31
N PHE A 124 1.67 -6.96 -15.00
CA PHE A 124 1.23 -6.03 -13.95
C PHE A 124 2.20 -6.06 -12.76
N ALA A 125 2.12 -5.03 -11.92
CA ALA A 125 2.87 -4.91 -10.66
C ALA A 125 1.90 -4.93 -9.46
N GLY A 126 2.37 -5.33 -8.28
CA GLY A 126 1.51 -5.24 -7.09
C GLY A 126 1.84 -6.09 -5.87
N PHE A 127 2.90 -6.91 -5.91
CA PHE A 127 3.34 -7.67 -4.74
C PHE A 127 4.23 -6.82 -3.81
N ALA A 128 5.16 -6.08 -4.41
CA ALA A 128 6.09 -5.17 -3.75
C ALA A 128 6.56 -4.13 -4.79
N PRO A 129 7.17 -3.00 -4.37
CA PRO A 129 7.73 -2.01 -5.29
C PRO A 129 8.72 -2.65 -6.28
N GLY A 130 8.45 -2.50 -7.57
CA GLY A 130 9.28 -3.09 -8.64
C GLY A 130 9.11 -4.60 -8.84
N PHE A 131 8.21 -5.27 -8.10
CA PHE A 131 7.85 -6.66 -8.38
C PHE A 131 6.81 -6.69 -9.51
N VAL A 132 7.22 -7.23 -10.65
CA VAL A 132 6.39 -7.33 -11.86
C VAL A 132 6.15 -8.80 -12.22
N TYR A 133 4.89 -9.14 -12.48
CA TYR A 133 4.50 -10.47 -12.93
C TYR A 133 4.76 -10.59 -14.43
N LEU A 134 5.64 -11.51 -14.81
CA LEU A 134 6.04 -11.74 -16.19
C LEU A 134 5.28 -12.95 -16.75
N SER A 135 4.52 -12.74 -17.82
CA SER A 135 3.72 -13.79 -18.47
C SER A 135 4.28 -14.13 -19.86
N GLY A 136 3.80 -15.24 -20.44
CA GLY A 136 4.27 -15.71 -21.74
C GLY A 136 5.64 -16.38 -21.63
N GLY A 137 6.59 -16.01 -22.50
CA GLY A 137 7.93 -16.59 -22.54
C GLY A 137 7.89 -18.12 -22.67
N ALA A 138 8.49 -18.83 -21.71
CA ALA A 138 8.48 -20.30 -21.69
C ALA A 138 7.09 -20.93 -21.45
N ASN A 139 6.10 -20.15 -21.00
CA ASN A 139 4.74 -20.59 -20.67
C ASN A 139 4.71 -21.78 -19.69
N PHE A 140 5.57 -21.75 -18.69
CA PHE A 140 5.62 -22.78 -17.65
C PHE A 140 4.43 -22.68 -16.71
N GLN A 141 3.93 -23.84 -16.27
CA GLN A 141 2.95 -23.95 -15.19
C GLN A 141 3.62 -24.61 -13.99
N VAL A 142 4.11 -23.81 -13.05
CA VAL A 142 4.85 -24.28 -11.86
C VAL A 142 4.09 -23.93 -10.60
N PRO A 143 3.60 -24.90 -9.81
CA PRO A 143 2.89 -24.60 -8.57
C PRO A 143 3.81 -23.89 -7.57
N ARG A 144 3.21 -23.05 -6.72
CA ARG A 144 3.90 -22.50 -5.55
C ARG A 144 4.22 -23.63 -4.56
N ARG A 145 5.23 -23.41 -3.73
CA ARG A 145 5.54 -24.29 -2.59
C ARG A 145 4.35 -24.35 -1.64
N THR A 146 4.13 -25.54 -1.08
CA THR A 146 3.09 -25.79 -0.08
C THR A 146 3.33 -25.03 1.23
N SER A 147 4.59 -24.80 1.58
CA SER A 147 5.00 -23.93 2.69
C SER A 147 5.88 -22.79 2.14
N PRO A 148 5.47 -21.52 2.28
CA PRO A 148 6.24 -20.38 1.80
C PRO A 148 7.52 -20.19 2.64
N ARG A 149 8.58 -19.71 2.00
CA ARG A 149 9.80 -19.27 2.70
C ARG A 149 9.49 -18.03 3.52
N THR A 150 10.07 -17.97 4.71
CA THR A 150 10.03 -16.77 5.56
C THR A 150 10.86 -15.63 4.95
N ARG A 151 11.85 -15.95 4.11
CA ARG A 151 12.71 -14.99 3.44
C ARG A 151 13.24 -15.55 2.12
N VAL A 152 12.94 -14.85 1.03
CA VAL A 152 13.53 -14.99 -0.31
C VAL A 152 14.48 -13.80 -0.49
N PRO A 153 15.74 -14.00 -0.92
CA PRO A 153 16.67 -12.91 -1.17
C PRO A 153 16.23 -11.95 -2.30
N ALA A 154 16.72 -10.70 -2.25
CA ALA A 154 16.60 -9.79 -3.37
C ALA A 154 17.40 -10.33 -4.59
N GLY A 155 16.90 -10.08 -5.80
CA GLY A 155 17.48 -10.57 -7.04
C GLY A 155 17.14 -12.03 -7.36
N SER A 156 16.42 -12.75 -6.49
CA SER A 156 15.98 -14.11 -6.81
C SER A 156 15.01 -14.13 -7.99
N VAL A 157 15.31 -14.93 -9.01
CA VAL A 157 14.46 -15.20 -10.17
C VAL A 157 13.63 -16.45 -9.87
N ALA A 158 12.31 -16.35 -10.03
CA ALA A 158 11.40 -17.38 -9.56
C ALA A 158 10.21 -17.63 -10.49
N LEU A 159 9.64 -18.83 -10.38
CA LEU A 159 8.44 -19.27 -11.08
C LEU A 159 7.29 -19.54 -10.11
N GLY A 160 6.08 -19.14 -10.47
CA GLY A 160 4.87 -19.39 -9.68
C GLY A 160 3.60 -19.23 -10.51
N GLY A 161 2.79 -20.29 -10.55
CA GLY A 161 1.67 -20.41 -11.49
C GLY A 161 2.19 -20.39 -12.93
N ASN A 162 1.60 -19.51 -13.73
CA ASN A 162 1.99 -19.23 -15.12
C ASN A 162 2.95 -18.02 -15.25
N PHE A 163 3.56 -17.57 -14.15
CA PHE A 163 4.39 -16.37 -14.12
C PHE A 163 5.85 -16.67 -13.78
N SER A 164 6.73 -15.84 -14.34
CA SER A 164 8.09 -15.60 -13.84
C SER A 164 8.16 -14.23 -13.17
N ALA A 165 9.11 -14.03 -12.27
CA ALA A 165 9.36 -12.73 -11.63
C ALA A 165 10.76 -12.67 -11.02
N VAL A 166 11.20 -11.45 -10.70
CA VAL A 166 12.42 -11.19 -9.92
C VAL A 166 12.02 -10.50 -8.62
N TYR A 167 12.46 -11.03 -7.48
CA TYR A 167 12.21 -10.41 -6.17
C TYR A 167 13.05 -9.13 -6.03
N PRO A 168 12.44 -7.94 -5.89
CA PRO A 168 13.18 -6.68 -5.86
C PRO A 168 13.87 -6.43 -4.52
N SER A 169 13.34 -7.00 -3.44
CA SER A 169 13.84 -6.90 -2.08
C SER A 169 13.65 -8.23 -1.35
N ALA A 170 14.25 -8.37 -0.17
CA ALA A 170 14.08 -9.59 0.60
C ALA A 170 12.67 -9.65 1.22
N SER A 171 11.90 -10.67 0.87
CA SER A 171 10.52 -10.83 1.34
C SER A 171 10.16 -12.30 1.58
N PRO A 172 9.13 -12.62 2.38
CA PRO A 172 8.55 -13.96 2.36
C PRO A 172 8.03 -14.31 0.95
N GLY A 173 8.04 -15.59 0.59
CA GLY A 173 7.62 -16.00 -0.76
C GLY A 173 7.53 -17.52 -0.93
N GLY A 174 6.52 -17.97 -1.67
CA GLY A 174 6.29 -19.38 -1.98
C GLY A 174 6.68 -19.79 -3.40
N TRP A 175 7.29 -18.91 -4.18
CA TRP A 175 7.64 -19.25 -5.57
C TRP A 175 8.90 -20.10 -5.62
N GLN A 176 9.02 -20.90 -6.68
CA GLN A 176 10.16 -21.78 -6.90
C GLN A 176 11.32 -20.98 -7.47
N LEU A 177 12.47 -20.95 -6.79
CA LEU A 177 13.64 -20.16 -7.15
C LEU A 177 14.50 -20.90 -8.18
N ILE A 178 14.69 -20.30 -9.35
CA ILE A 178 15.42 -20.91 -10.48
C ILE A 178 16.78 -20.25 -10.76
N GLY A 179 17.02 -19.05 -10.23
CA GLY A 179 18.28 -18.33 -10.42
C GLY A 179 18.35 -17.04 -9.62
N VAL A 180 19.41 -16.27 -9.87
CA VAL A 180 19.66 -14.96 -9.25
C VAL A 180 20.17 -13.99 -10.31
N THR A 181 19.75 -12.73 -10.21
CA THR A 181 20.31 -11.61 -10.96
C THR A 181 20.93 -10.59 -10.00
N GLU A 182 22.04 -9.97 -10.41
CA GLU A 182 22.66 -8.86 -9.68
C GLU A 182 22.03 -7.51 -10.01
N VAL A 183 21.16 -7.45 -11.02
CA VAL A 183 20.50 -6.21 -11.43
C VAL A 183 19.51 -5.79 -10.33
N PRO A 184 19.64 -4.58 -9.73
CA PRO A 184 18.65 -4.11 -8.76
C PRO A 184 17.35 -3.81 -9.49
N MET A 185 16.26 -4.52 -9.14
CA MET A 185 14.94 -4.30 -9.76
C MET A 185 14.26 -3.01 -9.26
N TRP A 186 14.65 -2.53 -8.09
CA TRP A 186 14.11 -1.32 -7.47
C TRP A 186 15.25 -0.45 -6.91
N ASP A 187 15.31 0.82 -7.33
CA ASP A 187 16.35 1.77 -6.91
C ASP A 187 15.86 3.22 -7.02
N LEU A 188 15.60 3.84 -5.87
CA LEU A 188 15.10 5.23 -5.80
C LEU A 188 16.10 6.28 -6.30
N ALA A 189 17.37 5.93 -6.53
CA ALA A 189 18.35 6.86 -7.09
C ALA A 189 18.26 7.00 -8.61
N ARG A 190 17.47 6.14 -9.28
CA ARG A 190 17.25 6.18 -10.74
C ARG A 190 16.14 7.15 -11.11
N ALA A 191 16.19 7.66 -12.34
CA ALA A 191 15.10 8.43 -12.93
C ALA A 191 13.80 7.60 -13.02
N GLU A 192 13.93 6.31 -13.36
CA GLU A 192 12.87 5.30 -13.27
C GLU A 192 13.25 4.31 -12.17
N PRO A 193 12.60 4.37 -10.99
CA PRO A 193 13.00 3.52 -9.86
C PRO A 193 12.86 2.02 -10.13
N ALA A 194 11.80 1.64 -10.84
CA ALA A 194 11.58 0.25 -11.26
C ALA A 194 12.35 -0.04 -12.55
N TYR A 195 13.17 -1.09 -12.53
CA TYR A 195 13.92 -1.54 -13.71
C TYR A 195 12.99 -2.08 -14.81
N ILE A 196 11.93 -2.78 -14.39
CA ILE A 196 10.87 -3.32 -15.24
C ILE A 196 9.56 -2.64 -14.85
N GLN A 197 8.75 -2.27 -15.85
CA GLN A 197 7.42 -1.73 -15.63
C GLN A 197 6.40 -2.49 -16.48
N PRO A 198 5.11 -2.55 -16.05
CA PRO A 198 4.04 -3.08 -16.89
C PRO A 198 4.07 -2.49 -18.31
N GLY A 199 3.97 -3.35 -19.32
CA GLY A 199 4.07 -3.00 -20.74
C GLY A 199 5.46 -3.16 -21.38
N PHE A 200 6.51 -3.43 -20.61
CA PHE A 200 7.82 -3.81 -21.15
C PHE A 200 7.86 -5.27 -21.63
N ARG A 201 8.90 -5.61 -22.38
CA ARG A 201 9.27 -7.01 -22.63
C ARG A 201 10.58 -7.34 -21.95
N VAL A 202 10.66 -8.50 -21.32
CA VAL A 202 11.80 -8.93 -20.52
C VAL A 202 12.44 -10.14 -21.16
N GLN A 203 13.71 -10.03 -21.51
CA GLN A 203 14.49 -11.14 -22.03
C GLN A 203 15.46 -11.60 -20.93
N PHE A 204 15.28 -12.82 -20.44
CA PHE A 204 16.25 -13.43 -19.54
C PHE A 204 17.45 -13.93 -20.36
N VAL A 205 18.65 -13.66 -19.87
CA VAL A 205 19.91 -14.06 -20.51
C VAL A 205 20.67 -14.92 -19.50
N ASP A 206 21.05 -16.13 -19.92
CA ASP A 206 21.94 -16.97 -19.11
C ASP A 206 23.33 -16.32 -19.03
N ALA A 207 23.66 -15.79 -17.84
CA ALA A 207 24.88 -15.03 -17.61
C ALA A 207 26.14 -15.91 -17.67
N ASP A 208 26.00 -17.21 -17.43
CA ASP A 208 27.11 -18.17 -17.41
C ASP A 208 27.39 -18.76 -18.81
N ARG A 209 26.57 -18.42 -19.81
CA ARG A 209 26.72 -18.88 -21.20
C ARG A 209 27.83 -18.11 -21.92
N GLN A 210 28.83 -18.83 -22.43
CA GLN A 210 29.93 -18.24 -23.21
C GLN A 210 29.40 -17.46 -24.43
N GLY A 211 29.78 -16.17 -24.54
CA GLY A 211 29.42 -15.28 -25.65
C GLY A 211 28.22 -14.36 -25.40
N ALA A 212 27.60 -14.38 -24.22
CA ALA A 212 26.53 -13.44 -23.86
C ALA A 212 27.07 -12.01 -23.73
N GLN A 213 26.62 -11.09 -24.60
CA GLN A 213 26.79 -9.65 -24.40
C GLN A 213 25.57 -9.13 -23.65
N VAL A 214 25.76 -8.72 -22.41
CA VAL A 214 24.70 -8.13 -21.58
C VAL A 214 24.83 -6.61 -21.67
N PHE A 215 23.80 -5.95 -22.21
CA PHE A 215 23.74 -4.49 -22.21
C PHE A 215 23.13 -4.01 -20.89
N LEU A 216 23.99 -3.77 -19.90
CA LEU A 216 23.59 -3.07 -18.69
C LEU A 216 23.49 -1.56 -19.00
N PRO A 217 22.37 -0.89 -18.68
CA PRO A 217 22.34 0.57 -18.73
C PRO A 217 23.42 1.14 -17.81
N ALA A 218 24.13 2.17 -18.28
CA ALA A 218 25.21 2.79 -17.53
C ALA A 218 24.72 3.19 -16.13
N ALA A 219 25.43 2.72 -15.09
CA ALA A 219 25.18 3.13 -13.73
C ALA A 219 25.47 4.63 -13.61
N THR A 220 24.44 5.47 -13.65
CA THR A 220 24.57 6.84 -13.15
C THR A 220 24.81 6.74 -11.66
N GLN A 221 26.07 6.96 -11.24
CA GLN A 221 26.39 7.31 -9.87
C GLN A 221 25.74 8.66 -9.58
N SER A 222 24.44 8.64 -9.26
CA SER A 222 23.80 9.78 -8.63
C SER A 222 24.25 9.78 -7.17
N SER A 223 25.38 10.43 -6.91
CA SER A 223 25.78 10.86 -5.58
C SER A 223 24.85 11.99 -5.11
N ALA A 224 23.54 11.75 -5.07
CA ALA A 224 22.63 12.58 -4.30
C ALA A 224 22.71 12.09 -2.85
N SER A 225 23.81 12.44 -2.19
CA SER A 225 23.82 12.39 -0.74
C SER A 225 22.66 13.27 -0.25
N ASN A 226 21.63 12.67 0.35
CA ASN A 226 20.72 13.35 1.27
C ASN A 226 21.49 13.72 2.55
N GLN A 227 22.61 14.44 2.39
CA GLN A 227 23.19 15.15 3.50
C GLN A 227 22.29 16.35 3.77
N PRO A 228 21.89 16.58 5.03
CA PRO A 228 21.24 17.83 5.38
C PRO A 228 22.11 19.00 4.90
N PRO A 229 21.51 20.08 4.39
CA PRO A 229 22.28 21.21 3.89
C PRO A 229 23.28 21.69 4.96
N ALA A 230 24.47 22.05 4.50
CA ALA A 230 25.47 22.68 5.36
C ALA A 230 24.86 23.95 6.00
N LEU A 231 25.13 24.11 7.30
CA LEU A 231 24.66 25.19 8.15
C LEU A 231 25.31 26.53 7.79
N ASP A 232 24.92 27.13 6.66
CA ASP A 232 25.30 28.50 6.29
C ASP A 232 24.12 29.30 5.72
N ALA A 233 22.89 28.97 6.14
CA ALA A 233 21.67 29.73 5.85
C ALA A 233 21.13 30.38 7.15
N PRO A 234 20.47 31.56 7.09
CA PRO A 234 20.03 32.31 8.27
C PRO A 234 19.23 31.42 9.23
N ALA A 235 19.42 31.60 10.54
CA ALA A 235 18.89 30.77 11.63
C ALA A 235 17.51 30.17 11.31
N GLN A 236 17.51 28.95 10.76
CA GLN A 236 16.29 28.26 10.37
C GLN A 236 15.64 27.68 11.62
N THR A 237 14.35 27.94 11.81
CA THR A 237 13.57 27.28 12.86
C THR A 237 13.56 25.77 12.60
N ALA A 238 13.86 24.99 13.63
CA ALA A 238 13.94 23.55 13.54
C ALA A 238 13.33 22.89 14.78
N ILE A 239 13.00 21.61 14.65
CA ILE A 239 12.57 20.76 15.76
C ILE A 239 13.56 19.62 15.91
N GLU A 240 14.07 19.45 17.13
CA GLU A 240 14.90 18.32 17.53
C GLU A 240 14.06 17.21 18.16
N PHE A 241 14.27 15.98 17.72
CA PHE A 241 13.68 14.79 18.30
C PHE A 241 14.49 14.36 19.52
N VAL A 242 14.13 14.84 20.71
CA VAL A 242 14.82 14.43 21.95
C VAL A 242 14.53 12.96 22.25
N SER A 243 13.28 12.54 22.07
CA SER A 243 12.84 11.14 22.11
C SER A 243 11.82 10.93 21.00
N PRO A 244 12.07 10.04 20.02
CA PRO A 244 11.14 9.80 18.91
C PRO A 244 9.93 8.94 19.30
N GLY A 245 9.86 8.43 20.53
CA GLY A 245 8.84 7.45 20.95
C GLY A 245 9.05 6.07 20.30
N LEU A 246 8.02 5.22 20.33
CA LEU A 246 8.10 3.86 19.78
C LEU A 246 8.30 3.87 18.25
N GLN A 247 7.51 4.69 17.56
CA GLN A 247 7.61 4.91 16.13
C GLN A 247 7.04 6.28 15.80
N SER A 248 7.81 7.09 15.08
CA SER A 248 7.38 8.35 14.51
C SER A 248 7.79 8.40 13.05
N ILE A 249 6.83 8.67 12.17
CA ILE A 249 7.03 8.67 10.72
C ILE A 249 6.29 9.85 10.10
N PHE A 250 6.80 10.34 8.98
CA PHE A 250 6.10 11.40 8.26
C PHE A 250 4.96 10.80 7.43
N GLN A 251 3.83 11.49 7.47
CA GLN A 251 2.62 11.13 6.75
C GLN A 251 1.98 12.36 6.14
N ASP A 252 1.46 12.21 4.93
CA ASP A 252 0.55 13.16 4.29
C ASP A 252 -0.74 12.42 3.88
N SER A 253 -1.43 12.91 2.86
CA SER A 253 -2.68 12.30 2.37
C SER A 253 -2.46 11.02 1.55
N GLY A 254 -1.20 10.61 1.34
CA GLY A 254 -0.82 9.42 0.61
C GLY A 254 -0.25 9.71 -0.77
N ARG A 255 0.37 8.68 -1.33
CA ARG A 255 1.08 8.60 -2.59
C ARG A 255 0.20 7.97 -3.67
N HIS A 256 -0.78 8.73 -4.13
CA HIS A 256 -1.75 8.27 -5.13
C HIS A 256 -1.12 8.13 -6.52
N GLY A 257 -1.65 7.21 -7.34
CA GLY A 257 -1.24 7.04 -8.74
C GLY A 257 0.06 6.28 -8.96
N MET A 258 0.57 5.56 -7.94
CA MET A 258 1.80 4.76 -8.02
C MET A 258 1.55 3.25 -8.13
N SER A 259 0.29 2.83 -8.31
CA SER A 259 -0.08 1.41 -8.46
C SER A 259 0.67 0.69 -9.59
N GLY A 260 1.00 1.39 -10.68
CA GLY A 260 1.80 0.84 -11.79
C GLY A 260 3.22 0.39 -11.36
N LEU A 261 3.73 0.91 -10.25
CA LEU A 261 5.02 0.51 -9.65
C LEU A 261 4.86 -0.54 -8.54
N GLY A 262 3.63 -0.98 -8.25
CA GLY A 262 3.32 -1.88 -7.15
C GLY A 262 3.30 -1.21 -5.77
N ILE A 263 3.12 0.12 -5.73
CA ILE A 263 3.11 0.92 -4.48
C ILE A 263 1.68 1.33 -4.14
N SER A 264 1.26 1.10 -2.89
CA SER A 264 0.00 1.60 -2.36
C SER A 264 0.14 3.06 -1.90
N ALA A 265 -0.98 3.74 -1.66
CA ALA A 265 -0.96 5.15 -1.31
C ALA A 265 -0.33 5.42 0.08
N SER A 266 -0.43 4.49 1.04
CA SER A 266 -0.03 4.78 2.43
C SER A 266 -0.74 6.05 2.94
N GLY A 267 -0.03 6.92 3.66
CA GLY A 267 -0.54 8.16 4.23
C GLY A 267 -0.96 8.03 5.69
N ALA A 268 -1.48 9.11 6.26
CA ALA A 268 -2.00 9.11 7.63
C ALA A 268 -3.11 8.06 7.76
N LEU A 269 -3.04 7.26 8.82
CA LEU A 269 -4.01 6.19 9.04
C LEU A 269 -5.38 6.73 9.52
N ASP A 270 -5.34 7.81 10.30
CA ASP A 270 -6.48 8.63 10.72
C ASP A 270 -6.33 9.99 10.03
N GLN A 271 -6.96 10.08 8.86
CA GLN A 271 -6.91 11.26 8.00
C GLN A 271 -7.68 12.42 8.64
N GLY A 272 -8.74 12.14 9.40
CA GLY A 272 -9.49 13.10 10.19
C GLY A 272 -8.58 13.85 11.17
N ALA A 273 -7.84 13.11 11.99
CA ALA A 273 -6.90 13.66 12.95
C ALA A 273 -5.76 14.44 12.26
N MET A 274 -5.13 13.90 11.20
CA MET A 274 -4.11 14.64 10.45
C MET A 274 -4.62 16.01 9.98
N ARG A 275 -5.79 16.04 9.31
CA ARG A 275 -6.39 17.28 8.83
C ARG A 275 -6.68 18.24 9.99
N GLN A 276 -7.13 17.71 11.12
CA GLN A 276 -7.39 18.50 12.32
C GLN A 276 -6.11 19.16 12.86
N ALA A 277 -5.00 18.42 12.99
CA ALA A 277 -3.72 19.00 13.43
C ALA A 277 -3.27 20.14 12.51
N ASN A 278 -3.36 19.95 11.19
CA ASN A 278 -3.02 20.99 10.23
C ASN A 278 -3.91 22.24 10.35
N ARG A 279 -5.22 22.07 10.54
CA ARG A 279 -6.14 23.21 10.77
C ARG A 279 -5.76 24.00 12.01
N ARG A 280 -5.39 23.32 13.11
CA ARG A 280 -4.97 23.98 14.37
C ARG A 280 -3.78 24.91 14.18
N VAL A 281 -2.84 24.58 13.31
CA VAL A 281 -1.68 25.45 13.05
C VAL A 281 -1.88 26.39 11.85
N GLY A 282 -3.04 26.33 11.18
CA GLY A 282 -3.37 27.14 10.01
C GLY A 282 -2.69 26.68 8.71
N ASN A 283 -2.30 25.41 8.62
CA ASN A 283 -1.77 24.81 7.39
C ASN A 283 -2.90 24.37 6.45
N PRO A 284 -2.64 24.25 5.14
CA PRO A 284 -3.44 23.41 4.25
C PRO A 284 -3.63 22.02 4.86
N VAL A 285 -4.85 21.47 4.81
CA VAL A 285 -5.22 20.27 5.59
C VAL A 285 -4.45 19.00 5.21
N HIS A 286 -3.87 18.97 4.00
CA HIS A 286 -3.09 17.86 3.45
C HIS A 286 -1.58 18.03 3.63
N THR A 287 -1.13 19.06 4.35
CA THR A 287 0.30 19.30 4.63
C THR A 287 0.88 18.10 5.39
N PRO A 288 2.12 17.66 5.10
CA PRO A 288 2.75 16.58 5.85
C PRO A 288 2.74 16.85 7.36
N VAL A 289 2.52 15.79 8.14
CA VAL A 289 2.56 15.75 9.60
C VAL A 289 3.48 14.63 10.08
N LEU A 290 3.83 14.64 11.35
CA LEU A 290 4.45 13.50 12.00
C LEU A 290 3.35 12.63 12.64
N GLU A 291 3.21 11.39 12.20
CA GLU A 291 2.39 10.37 12.87
C GLU A 291 3.26 9.67 13.93
N ASN A 292 2.80 9.68 15.19
CA ASN A 292 3.46 9.05 16.33
C ASN A 292 2.54 7.98 16.95
N VAL A 293 3.09 6.81 17.22
CA VAL A 293 2.37 5.67 17.81
C VAL A 293 2.63 5.59 19.32
N LEU A 294 1.57 5.47 20.11
CA LEU A 294 1.59 5.33 21.59
C LEU A 294 2.18 6.50 22.39
N GLY A 295 2.31 7.69 21.79
CA GLY A 295 2.78 8.88 22.49
C GLY A 295 4.27 8.80 22.85
N GLN A 296 4.63 9.34 24.01
CA GLN A 296 6.01 9.33 24.55
C GLN A 296 7.06 10.00 23.63
N LEU A 297 6.59 10.87 22.75
CA LEU A 297 7.39 11.75 21.90
C LEU A 297 7.83 12.98 22.70
N VAL A 298 9.11 13.36 22.57
CA VAL A 298 9.64 14.61 23.13
C VAL A 298 10.32 15.40 22.03
N LEU A 299 9.82 16.60 21.78
CA LEU A 299 10.30 17.52 20.76
C LEU A 299 10.88 18.77 21.42
N ARG A 300 12.03 19.26 20.93
CA ARG A 300 12.61 20.55 21.35
C ARG A 300 12.57 21.55 20.20
N ALA A 301 12.09 22.75 20.48
CA ALA A 301 12.11 23.86 19.53
C ALA A 301 13.51 24.49 19.47
N HIS A 302 13.97 24.76 18.25
CA HIS A 302 15.11 25.63 17.95
C HIS A 302 14.56 26.79 17.12
N GLY A 303 14.49 27.98 17.70
CA GLY A 303 13.70 29.11 17.25
C GLY A 303 12.23 29.02 17.67
N VAL A 304 11.48 30.10 17.43
CA VAL A 304 10.06 30.19 17.78
C VAL A 304 9.22 29.40 16.79
N CYS A 305 8.31 28.55 17.27
CA CYS A 305 7.40 27.78 16.43
C CYS A 305 6.02 27.57 17.07
N THR A 306 5.06 27.13 16.26
CA THR A 306 3.71 26.76 16.72
C THR A 306 3.39 25.35 16.22
N LEU A 307 2.99 24.48 17.15
CA LEU A 307 2.61 23.10 16.86
C LEU A 307 1.14 22.84 17.22
N ALA A 308 0.61 21.72 16.76
CA ALA A 308 -0.60 21.13 17.33
C ALA A 308 -0.51 19.60 17.31
N VAL A 309 -1.13 18.98 18.30
CA VAL A 309 -1.25 17.52 18.40
C VAL A 309 -2.72 17.13 18.36
N SER A 310 -3.10 16.24 17.45
CA SER A 310 -4.45 15.65 17.35
C SER A 310 -4.37 14.11 17.38
N GLY A 311 -5.52 13.44 17.27
CA GLY A 311 -5.61 11.99 17.26
C GLY A 311 -5.82 11.43 18.66
N ALA A 312 -5.00 10.45 19.05
CA ALA A 312 -5.09 9.76 20.33
C ALA A 312 -5.04 10.73 21.52
N GLN A 313 -5.75 10.37 22.59
CA GLN A 313 -5.83 11.16 23.80
C GLN A 313 -4.54 11.00 24.61
N VAL A 314 -3.74 12.06 24.66
CA VAL A 314 -2.50 12.15 25.44
C VAL A 314 -2.50 13.42 26.27
N ALA A 315 -1.88 13.36 27.45
CA ALA A 315 -1.49 14.56 28.18
C ALA A 315 -0.32 15.23 27.45
N LEU A 316 -0.39 16.54 27.25
CA LEU A 316 0.70 17.32 26.66
C LEU A 316 1.31 18.20 27.74
N ARG A 317 2.63 18.22 27.80
CA ARG A 317 3.38 19.03 28.75
C ARG A 317 4.40 19.86 28.01
N VAL A 318 4.39 21.16 28.27
CA VAL A 318 5.47 22.04 27.85
C VAL A 318 6.42 22.21 29.03
N ARG A 319 7.71 22.19 28.73
CA ARG A 319 8.76 22.63 29.65
C ARG A 319 9.59 23.68 28.95
N SER A 320 9.63 24.87 29.53
CA SER A 320 10.37 26.01 28.99
C SER A 320 11.87 25.83 29.15
N ALA A 321 12.64 26.59 28.36
CA ALA A 321 14.11 26.58 28.42
C ALA A 321 14.67 26.90 29.83
N ASP A 322 13.98 27.75 30.60
CA ASP A 322 14.34 28.12 31.97
C ASP A 322 13.91 27.09 33.04
N GLY A 323 13.20 26.03 32.63
CA GLY A 323 12.88 24.87 33.47
C GLY A 323 11.47 24.83 34.06
N HIS A 324 10.61 25.82 33.81
CA HIS A 324 9.20 25.76 34.22
C HIS A 324 8.43 24.72 33.40
N SER A 325 7.41 24.10 33.98
CA SER A 325 6.60 23.10 33.28
C SER A 325 5.11 23.21 33.59
N TRP A 326 4.29 23.09 32.57
CA TRP A 326 2.83 23.14 32.66
C TRP A 326 2.18 22.23 31.62
N GLU A 327 0.92 21.85 31.86
CA GLU A 327 0.13 21.07 30.93
C GLU A 327 -0.59 21.97 29.94
N VAL A 328 -0.66 21.52 28.68
CA VAL A 328 -1.39 22.20 27.61
C VAL A 328 -2.50 21.29 27.09
N PRO A 329 -3.66 21.85 26.70
CA PRO A 329 -4.72 21.03 26.12
C PRO A 329 -4.27 20.48 24.75
N GLY A 330 -4.60 19.20 24.50
CA GLY A 330 -4.50 18.64 23.14
C GLY A 330 -5.42 19.33 22.14
N ASP A 331 -5.29 18.99 20.86
CA ASP A 331 -6.12 19.53 19.77
C ASP A 331 -6.24 21.07 19.80
N GLN A 332 -5.15 21.75 20.13
CA GLN A 332 -5.03 23.21 20.12
C GLN A 332 -3.62 23.58 19.64
N ALA A 333 -3.47 24.83 19.20
CA ALA A 333 -2.16 25.37 18.87
C ALA A 333 -1.35 25.59 20.17
N VAL A 334 -0.10 25.14 20.15
CA VAL A 334 0.88 25.28 21.23
C VAL A 334 2.04 26.09 20.67
N ALA A 335 2.25 27.30 21.19
CA ALA A 335 3.41 28.11 20.89
C ALA A 335 4.59 27.68 21.76
N LEU A 336 5.76 27.56 21.15
CA LEU A 336 7.03 27.23 21.80
C LEU A 336 8.06 28.31 21.48
N ASP A 337 8.75 28.78 22.50
CA ASP A 337 9.93 29.62 22.35
C ASP A 337 11.18 28.77 22.09
N ASP A 338 12.30 29.42 21.75
CA ASP A 338 13.57 28.73 21.54
C ASP A 338 14.00 27.96 22.79
N GLY A 339 14.36 26.68 22.62
CA GLY A 339 14.78 25.80 23.71
C GLY A 339 13.63 25.11 24.46
N ASP A 340 12.37 25.51 24.25
CA ASP A 340 11.22 24.86 24.87
C ASP A 340 11.07 23.42 24.38
N THR A 341 10.48 22.57 25.24
CA THR A 341 10.21 21.17 24.93
C THR A 341 8.73 20.84 25.06
N LEU A 342 8.18 20.16 24.07
CA LEU A 342 6.84 19.57 24.09
C LEU A 342 6.95 18.06 24.27
N GLN A 343 6.34 17.56 25.33
CA GLN A 343 6.26 16.14 25.67
C GLN A 343 4.84 15.62 25.51
N LEU A 344 4.69 14.53 24.75
CA LEU A 344 3.48 13.71 24.70
C LEU A 344 3.58 12.63 25.77
N GLY A 345 2.56 12.51 26.63
CA GLY A 345 2.44 11.43 27.59
C GLY A 345 2.09 10.08 26.95
N ALA A 346 1.83 9.09 27.80
CA ALA A 346 1.24 7.82 27.37
C ALA A 346 -0.20 8.02 26.89
N VAL A 347 -0.63 7.21 25.92
CA VAL A 347 -1.98 7.26 25.36
C VAL A 347 -3.01 6.71 26.35
N GLN A 348 -4.09 7.47 26.55
CA GLN A 348 -5.22 7.12 27.41
C GLN A 348 -6.37 6.48 26.63
N ALA A 349 -6.57 6.87 25.37
CA ALA A 349 -7.54 6.34 24.43
C ALA A 349 -7.05 6.58 23.00
N GLY A 350 -7.31 5.65 22.08
CA GLY A 350 -6.70 5.69 20.75
C GLY A 350 -5.32 5.03 20.68
N VAL A 351 -4.61 5.23 19.56
CA VAL A 351 -3.26 4.69 19.32
C VAL A 351 -2.31 5.73 18.70
N ARG A 352 -2.80 6.56 17.77
CA ARG A 352 -1.96 7.41 16.90
C ARG A 352 -2.18 8.89 17.17
N CYS A 353 -1.09 9.61 17.45
CA CYS A 353 -1.05 11.06 17.55
C CYS A 353 -0.51 11.65 16.24
N TYR A 354 -0.99 12.84 15.86
CA TYR A 354 -0.51 13.56 14.68
C TYR A 354 0.00 14.93 15.10
N VAL A 355 1.25 15.24 14.76
CA VAL A 355 1.90 16.50 15.09
C VAL A 355 2.09 17.33 13.83
N ALA A 356 1.39 18.46 13.76
CA ALA A 356 1.57 19.46 12.74
C ALA A 356 2.38 20.64 13.29
N VAL A 357 3.18 21.26 12.43
CA VAL A 357 3.91 22.50 12.72
C VAL A 357 3.43 23.56 11.74
N ARG A 358 3.15 24.77 12.23
CA ARG A 358 2.76 25.89 11.36
C ARG A 358 3.85 26.12 10.32
N GLY A 359 3.47 26.22 9.05
CA GLY A 359 4.44 26.34 7.95
C GLY A 359 5.02 25.00 7.49
N GLY A 360 4.61 23.88 8.09
CA GLY A 360 4.94 22.51 7.66
C GLY A 360 6.32 22.01 8.09
N TRP A 361 6.52 20.70 7.91
CA TRP A 361 7.80 20.02 8.11
C TRP A 361 8.65 20.07 6.84
N GLY A 362 9.93 20.43 6.97
CA GLY A 362 10.92 20.46 5.89
C GLY A 362 11.40 19.06 5.52
N VAL A 363 10.50 18.28 4.92
CA VAL A 363 10.74 16.89 4.53
C VAL A 363 10.56 16.74 3.03
N THR A 364 11.53 16.12 2.37
CA THR A 364 11.52 15.92 0.92
C THR A 364 10.53 14.80 0.54
N PRO A 365 9.58 15.05 -0.37
CA PRO A 365 8.70 14.00 -0.88
C PRO A 365 9.47 12.92 -1.65
N VAL A 366 9.09 11.66 -1.47
CA VAL A 366 9.58 10.51 -2.24
C VAL A 366 8.45 10.02 -3.13
N LEU A 367 8.68 10.04 -4.45
CA LEU A 367 7.65 9.75 -5.47
C LEU A 367 6.38 10.59 -5.26
N GLY A 368 6.56 11.90 -5.05
CA GLY A 368 5.46 12.86 -4.93
C GLY A 368 4.74 12.91 -3.60
N SER A 369 5.16 12.15 -2.57
CA SER A 369 4.53 12.15 -1.24
C SER A 369 5.55 11.98 -0.11
N CYS A 370 5.27 12.59 1.04
CA CYS A 370 6.01 12.43 2.29
C CYS A 370 5.49 11.25 3.16
N ALA A 371 4.51 10.48 2.67
CA ALA A 371 4.01 9.30 3.36
C ALA A 371 5.07 8.20 3.44
N THR A 372 5.25 7.65 4.64
CA THR A 372 6.13 6.50 4.86
C THR A 372 5.31 5.21 4.79
N ASP A 373 5.52 4.44 3.72
CA ASP A 373 4.97 3.10 3.55
C ASP A 373 5.91 2.08 4.18
N THR A 374 5.45 1.46 5.27
CA THR A 374 6.25 0.48 6.04
C THR A 374 6.34 -0.90 5.39
N LEU A 375 5.44 -1.25 4.47
CA LEU A 375 5.52 -2.48 3.69
C LEU A 375 6.47 -2.32 2.51
N ALA A 376 6.29 -1.24 1.76
CA ALA A 376 7.10 -0.92 0.58
C ALA A 376 8.51 -0.40 0.94
N LEU A 377 8.70 0.08 2.17
CA LEU A 377 9.89 0.81 2.61
C LEU A 377 10.15 2.05 1.75
N VAL A 378 9.07 2.75 1.37
CA VAL A 378 9.10 3.96 0.52
C VAL A 378 8.63 5.15 1.34
N GLY A 379 9.43 6.22 1.33
CA GLY A 379 9.12 7.46 2.04
C GLY A 379 10.38 8.09 2.64
N PRO A 380 10.20 9.18 3.41
CA PRO A 380 11.28 9.78 4.17
C PRO A 380 11.94 8.79 5.14
N GLN A 381 13.20 9.05 5.50
CA GLN A 381 13.90 8.23 6.50
C GLN A 381 13.22 8.33 7.87
N ALA A 382 13.27 7.21 8.62
CA ALA A 382 12.78 7.17 9.99
C ALA A 382 13.52 8.17 10.88
N VAL A 383 12.79 8.84 11.77
CA VAL A 383 13.39 9.81 12.69
C VAL A 383 14.14 9.13 13.82
N HIS A 384 15.23 9.73 14.28
CA HIS A 384 16.05 9.23 15.39
C HIS A 384 16.33 10.31 16.43
N ALA A 385 16.70 9.89 17.64
CA ALA A 385 17.03 10.81 18.73
C ALA A 385 18.20 11.73 18.35
N GLY A 386 18.07 13.02 18.67
CA GLY A 386 19.03 14.07 18.31
C GLY A 386 18.91 14.60 16.88
N GLN A 387 18.11 13.97 16.02
CA GLN A 387 17.86 14.50 14.67
C GLN A 387 17.13 15.83 14.75
N ARG A 388 17.51 16.76 13.86
CA ARG A 388 16.81 18.04 13.67
C ARG A 388 16.17 18.10 12.30
N VAL A 389 14.93 18.59 12.25
CA VAL A 389 14.19 18.81 11.01
C VAL A 389 13.77 20.28 10.96
N VAL A 390 14.08 20.94 9.84
CA VAL A 390 13.68 22.33 9.58
C VAL A 390 12.17 22.42 9.49
N VAL A 391 11.57 23.48 10.00
CA VAL A 391 10.12 23.69 10.00
C VAL A 391 9.76 25.14 9.63
N GLY A 392 8.48 25.40 9.35
CA GLY A 392 7.97 26.75 9.21
C GLY A 392 8.03 27.36 7.81
N GLN A 393 8.71 26.70 6.87
CA GLN A 393 8.94 27.22 5.51
C GLN A 393 8.49 26.27 4.40
N ALA A 394 8.03 25.06 4.73
CA ALA A 394 7.55 24.08 3.75
C ALA A 394 6.22 24.51 3.10
N VAL A 395 5.41 25.30 3.80
CA VAL A 395 4.18 25.90 3.28
C VAL A 395 4.41 27.40 3.04
N PRO A 396 4.19 27.91 1.81
CA PRO A 396 4.32 29.33 1.52
C PRO A 396 3.38 30.19 2.39
N ALA A 397 3.86 31.36 2.84
CA ALA A 397 3.11 32.23 3.74
C ALA A 397 1.71 32.62 3.23
N GLN A 398 1.54 32.75 1.90
CA GLN A 398 0.25 33.07 1.27
C GLN A 398 -0.78 31.93 1.35
N GLN A 399 -0.31 30.68 1.54
CA GLN A 399 -1.17 29.51 1.69
C GLN A 399 -1.57 29.27 3.15
N LEU A 400 -0.85 29.87 4.10
CA LEU A 400 -1.24 29.80 5.50
C LEU A 400 -2.59 30.48 5.71
N ARG A 401 -3.32 29.94 6.68
CA ARG A 401 -4.58 30.48 7.19
C ARG A 401 -4.39 30.89 8.64
N ALA A 402 -5.42 31.54 9.18
CA ALA A 402 -5.50 31.80 10.61
C ALA A 402 -5.44 30.47 11.38
N VAL A 403 -4.81 30.50 12.55
CA VAL A 403 -4.83 29.40 13.51
C VAL A 403 -6.27 29.16 13.97
N ASP A 404 -6.72 27.91 13.93
CA ASP A 404 -8.03 27.53 14.44
C ASP A 404 -7.98 27.29 15.95
N SER A 405 -8.47 28.27 16.71
CA SER A 405 -8.59 28.23 18.18
C SER A 405 -9.90 27.61 18.68
N GLY A 406 -10.79 27.14 17.81
CA GLY A 406 -12.12 26.65 18.21
C GLY A 406 -12.06 25.34 18.99
N ALA A 407 -12.81 25.19 20.08
CA ALA A 407 -12.97 23.90 20.75
C ALA A 407 -13.79 22.96 19.84
N GLY A 408 -13.11 22.08 19.08
CA GLY A 408 -13.77 21.09 18.25
C GLY A 408 -14.27 19.94 19.12
N ALA A 409 -15.42 19.36 18.77
CA ALA A 409 -15.85 18.12 19.40
C ALA A 409 -14.83 17.02 19.07
N ARG A 410 -14.17 16.48 20.10
CA ARG A 410 -13.26 15.35 19.92
C ARG A 410 -14.08 14.07 19.83
N PRO A 411 -13.77 13.17 18.88
CA PRO A 411 -14.41 11.86 18.86
C PRO A 411 -14.05 11.09 20.13
N THR A 412 -15.02 10.33 20.65
CA THR A 412 -14.74 9.35 21.71
C THR A 412 -13.92 8.23 21.09
N LEU A 413 -12.68 8.08 21.53
CA LEU A 413 -11.78 7.04 21.05
C LEU A 413 -11.83 5.82 21.98
N PRO A 414 -11.62 4.60 21.42
CA PRO A 414 -11.66 3.38 22.20
C PRO A 414 -10.46 3.27 23.16
N ARG A 415 -10.71 2.62 24.30
CA ARG A 415 -9.70 2.23 25.29
C ARG A 415 -9.48 0.73 25.25
N ALA A 416 -8.28 0.30 25.65
CA ALA A 416 -7.92 -1.11 25.69
C ALA A 416 -8.97 -1.95 26.43
N GLY A 417 -9.37 -3.08 25.85
CA GLY A 417 -10.37 -3.99 26.39
C GLY A 417 -11.83 -3.65 26.02
N GLU A 418 -12.11 -2.46 25.48
CA GLU A 418 -13.44 -2.09 25.01
C GLU A 418 -13.82 -2.82 23.70
N THR A 419 -15.12 -2.89 23.44
CA THR A 419 -15.68 -3.40 22.19
C THR A 419 -16.03 -2.25 21.25
N VAL A 420 -15.53 -2.31 20.02
CA VAL A 420 -15.76 -1.34 18.95
C VAL A 420 -16.60 -1.97 17.86
N THR A 421 -17.69 -1.32 17.44
CA THR A 421 -18.49 -1.77 16.29
C THR A 421 -17.95 -1.15 15.02
N LEU A 422 -17.65 -1.99 14.02
CA LEU A 422 -17.20 -1.57 12.70
C LEU A 422 -18.18 -2.03 11.62
N ASP A 423 -18.66 -1.06 10.86
CA ASP A 423 -19.52 -1.30 9.69
C ASP A 423 -18.72 -1.81 8.49
N VAL A 424 -19.27 -2.81 7.81
CA VAL A 424 -18.65 -3.48 6.66
C VAL A 424 -19.61 -3.61 5.48
N VAL A 425 -19.03 -3.55 4.29
CA VAL A 425 -19.64 -3.90 3.00
C VAL A 425 -19.13 -5.29 2.63
N LEU A 426 -20.03 -6.24 2.35
CA LEU A 426 -19.61 -7.58 1.95
C LEU A 426 -19.00 -7.57 0.54
N GLY A 427 -17.95 -8.36 0.34
CA GLY A 427 -17.24 -8.54 -0.94
C GLY A 427 -15.74 -8.27 -0.83
N PRO A 428 -14.97 -8.49 -1.92
CA PRO A 428 -15.43 -9.02 -3.21
C PRO A 428 -15.58 -10.54 -3.25
N ARG A 429 -15.04 -11.29 -2.28
CA ARG A 429 -15.02 -12.77 -2.28
C ARG A 429 -15.92 -13.38 -1.20
N THR A 430 -17.02 -12.72 -0.85
CA THR A 430 -18.00 -13.28 0.07
C THR A 430 -18.52 -14.65 -0.41
N ASP A 431 -18.63 -14.84 -1.73
CA ASP A 431 -19.01 -16.10 -2.38
C ASP A 431 -18.04 -17.27 -2.12
N TRP A 432 -16.83 -17.01 -1.60
CA TRP A 432 -15.85 -18.02 -1.22
C TRP A 432 -16.04 -18.58 0.19
N PHE A 433 -16.99 -18.05 0.97
CA PHE A 433 -17.21 -18.43 2.36
C PHE A 433 -18.57 -19.11 2.55
N THR A 434 -18.69 -19.90 3.62
CA THR A 434 -19.98 -20.54 3.95
C THR A 434 -20.93 -19.52 4.57
N ALA A 435 -22.24 -19.81 4.57
CA ALA A 435 -23.22 -18.99 5.28
C ALA A 435 -22.91 -18.93 6.80
N GLN A 436 -22.37 -20.02 7.35
CA GLN A 436 -21.91 -20.09 8.73
C GLN A 436 -20.75 -19.12 8.98
N ALA A 437 -19.80 -18.98 8.05
CA ALA A 437 -18.71 -18.01 8.20
C ALA A 437 -19.22 -16.56 8.28
N LEU A 438 -20.26 -16.19 7.54
CA LEU A 438 -20.88 -14.86 7.66
C LEU A 438 -21.58 -14.65 9.01
N GLN A 439 -22.25 -15.68 9.53
CA GLN A 439 -22.81 -15.66 10.87
C GLN A 439 -21.70 -15.56 11.93
N THR A 440 -20.58 -16.26 11.77
CA THR A 440 -19.43 -16.17 12.67
C THR A 440 -18.78 -14.79 12.60
N LEU A 441 -18.59 -14.21 11.41
CA LEU A 441 -18.02 -12.86 11.22
C LEU A 441 -18.75 -11.81 12.06
N THR A 442 -20.08 -11.87 12.06
CA THR A 442 -20.96 -10.87 12.71
C THR A 442 -21.50 -11.31 14.07
N GLY A 443 -21.42 -12.59 14.42
CA GLY A 443 -22.00 -13.13 15.65
C GLY A 443 -21.03 -13.21 16.83
N GLN A 444 -19.73 -13.11 16.58
CA GLN A 444 -18.70 -13.06 17.62
C GLN A 444 -17.92 -11.74 17.60
N THR A 445 -17.17 -11.52 18.67
CA THR A 445 -16.19 -10.44 18.73
C THR A 445 -14.79 -10.95 18.37
N TRP A 446 -14.00 -10.06 17.78
CA TRP A 446 -12.66 -10.34 17.28
C TRP A 446 -11.63 -9.53 18.07
N ARG A 447 -10.72 -10.20 18.78
CA ARG A 447 -9.67 -9.51 19.54
C ARG A 447 -8.60 -8.97 18.62
N VAL A 448 -8.22 -7.71 18.79
CA VAL A 448 -7.07 -7.11 18.11
C VAL A 448 -5.79 -7.63 18.75
N THR A 449 -4.93 -8.28 17.96
CA THR A 449 -3.72 -8.91 18.49
C THR A 449 -2.51 -7.97 18.50
N PRO A 450 -1.48 -8.23 19.34
CA PRO A 450 -0.25 -7.45 19.38
C PRO A 450 0.58 -7.44 18.09
N GLN A 451 0.29 -8.33 17.13
CA GLN A 451 1.00 -8.38 15.85
C GLN A 451 0.51 -7.30 14.87
N SER A 452 -0.53 -6.53 15.23
CA SER A 452 -1.12 -5.47 14.40
C SER A 452 -0.17 -4.31 14.14
N ASN A 453 -0.16 -3.81 12.92
CA ASN A 453 0.69 -2.70 12.48
C ASN A 453 -0.01 -1.87 11.38
N ARG A 454 0.71 -0.98 10.69
CA ARG A 454 0.14 -0.13 9.63
C ARG A 454 -0.30 -0.88 8.37
N ILE A 455 0.20 -2.10 8.16
CA ILE A 455 -0.13 -2.97 7.02
C ILE A 455 -1.49 -3.60 7.25
N GLY A 456 -1.68 -4.16 8.43
CA GLY A 456 -2.96 -4.77 8.81
C GLY A 456 -3.08 -5.06 10.30
N MET A 457 -4.31 -4.93 10.76
CA MET A 457 -4.76 -5.31 12.09
C MET A 457 -5.12 -6.80 12.08
N ARG A 458 -4.38 -7.61 12.84
CA ARG A 458 -4.62 -9.06 12.93
C ARG A 458 -5.66 -9.31 14.01
N LEU A 459 -6.65 -10.11 13.65
CA LEU A 459 -7.83 -10.35 14.47
C LEU A 459 -7.90 -11.81 14.87
N GLU A 460 -8.25 -12.06 16.13
CA GLU A 460 -8.41 -13.39 16.69
C GLU A 460 -9.83 -13.59 17.21
N GLY A 461 -10.53 -14.57 16.67
CA GLY A 461 -11.85 -15.01 17.10
C GLY A 461 -11.84 -16.43 17.64
N VAL A 462 -12.84 -16.77 18.44
CA VAL A 462 -12.99 -18.12 19.02
C VAL A 462 -13.18 -19.17 17.92
N GLN A 463 -14.02 -18.85 16.93
CA GLN A 463 -14.25 -19.70 15.77
C GLN A 463 -13.58 -19.10 14.52
N PRO A 464 -12.77 -19.87 13.77
CA PRO A 464 -12.22 -19.42 12.50
C PRO A 464 -13.31 -19.34 11.43
N LEU A 465 -13.13 -18.46 10.45
CA LEU A 465 -14.01 -18.35 9.30
C LEU A 465 -13.78 -19.51 8.31
N GLU A 466 -14.86 -20.22 7.98
CA GLU A 466 -14.82 -21.36 7.08
C GLU A 466 -14.93 -20.92 5.61
N ARG A 467 -13.97 -21.37 4.79
CA ARG A 467 -14.02 -21.20 3.34
C ARG A 467 -14.83 -22.32 2.69
N ARG A 468 -15.74 -21.96 1.78
CA ARG A 468 -16.40 -22.87 0.86
C ARG A 468 -15.48 -23.29 -0.29
N ASN A 469 -14.64 -22.37 -0.77
CA ASN A 469 -13.70 -22.62 -1.86
C ASN A 469 -12.28 -22.81 -1.32
N PRO A 470 -11.67 -24.03 -1.44
CA PRO A 470 -10.32 -24.29 -0.98
C PRO A 470 -9.23 -23.88 -2.00
N ALA A 471 -9.61 -23.42 -3.19
CA ALA A 471 -8.67 -23.09 -4.25
C ALA A 471 -7.74 -21.92 -3.86
N GLU A 472 -6.58 -21.87 -4.52
CA GLU A 472 -5.73 -20.68 -4.46
C GLU A 472 -6.36 -19.57 -5.30
N LEU A 473 -6.46 -18.38 -4.73
CA LEU A 473 -6.97 -17.20 -5.41
C LEU A 473 -5.82 -16.57 -6.22
N PRO A 474 -5.96 -16.44 -7.56
CA PRO A 474 -5.03 -15.63 -8.34
C PRO A 474 -4.96 -14.23 -7.76
N SER A 475 -3.76 -13.62 -7.74
CA SER A 475 -3.58 -12.30 -7.15
C SER A 475 -4.60 -11.30 -7.72
N GLU A 476 -5.29 -10.58 -6.83
CA GLU A 476 -6.26 -9.55 -7.15
C GLU A 476 -5.96 -8.26 -6.38
N GLY A 477 -6.42 -7.12 -6.90
CA GLY A 477 -6.28 -5.84 -6.22
C GLY A 477 -6.99 -5.83 -4.87
N THR A 478 -6.38 -5.19 -3.87
CA THR A 478 -6.96 -5.04 -2.53
C THR A 478 -7.09 -3.57 -2.15
N VAL A 479 -7.92 -3.28 -1.15
CA VAL A 479 -8.21 -1.92 -0.69
C VAL A 479 -7.91 -1.77 0.79
N VAL A 480 -7.63 -0.54 1.22
CA VAL A 480 -7.66 -0.18 2.63
C VAL A 480 -9.04 -0.52 3.21
N GLY A 481 -9.05 -1.14 4.39
CA GLY A 481 -10.27 -1.64 5.02
C GLY A 481 -10.67 -3.05 4.61
N ALA A 482 -10.02 -3.69 3.64
CA ALA A 482 -10.32 -5.07 3.26
C ALA A 482 -10.08 -6.04 4.41
N ILE A 483 -11.03 -6.94 4.66
CA ILE A 483 -10.96 -8.01 5.65
C ILE A 483 -10.55 -9.29 4.93
N GLN A 484 -9.24 -9.47 4.79
CA GLN A 484 -8.66 -10.64 4.18
C GLN A 484 -8.67 -11.81 5.16
N VAL A 485 -9.02 -13.01 4.68
CA VAL A 485 -9.08 -14.21 5.52
C VAL A 485 -8.08 -15.24 4.99
N PRO A 486 -6.93 -15.45 5.64
CA PRO A 486 -5.97 -16.52 5.31
C PRO A 486 -6.52 -17.93 5.57
N ILE A 487 -5.71 -18.96 5.31
CA ILE A 487 -6.11 -20.38 5.46
C ILE A 487 -6.48 -20.71 6.92
N SER A 488 -5.90 -20.01 7.89
CA SER A 488 -6.23 -20.16 9.31
C SER A 488 -7.67 -19.76 9.67
N GLY A 489 -8.36 -19.03 8.79
CA GLY A 489 -9.69 -18.47 9.05
C GLY A 489 -9.69 -17.26 10.01
N GLN A 490 -8.52 -16.81 10.48
CA GLN A 490 -8.37 -15.65 11.36
C GLN A 490 -8.18 -14.37 10.54
N PRO A 491 -9.09 -13.39 10.60
CA PRO A 491 -9.06 -12.25 9.69
C PRO A 491 -7.86 -11.30 9.89
N VAL A 492 -7.46 -10.67 8.79
CA VAL A 492 -6.55 -9.52 8.78
C VAL A 492 -7.29 -8.36 8.14
N LEU A 493 -7.52 -7.30 8.91
CA LEU A 493 -8.07 -6.05 8.42
C LEU A 493 -6.94 -5.19 7.87
N PHE A 494 -6.92 -4.96 6.56
CA PHE A 494 -5.92 -4.14 5.88
C PHE A 494 -6.04 -2.65 6.21
N LEU A 495 -4.89 -2.03 6.44
CA LEU A 495 -4.72 -0.64 6.85
C LEU A 495 -3.91 0.11 5.77
N ALA A 496 -3.45 1.33 6.03
CA ALA A 496 -2.93 2.22 4.98
C ALA A 496 -1.75 1.64 4.18
N ASP A 497 -0.89 0.82 4.80
CA ASP A 497 0.29 0.23 4.15
C ASP A 497 0.01 -1.19 3.62
N HIS A 498 -1.25 -1.50 3.30
CA HIS A 498 -1.62 -2.80 2.76
C HIS A 498 -0.95 -3.08 1.40
N PRO A 499 -0.72 -4.35 1.03
CA PRO A 499 -0.19 -4.67 -0.29
C PRO A 499 -1.20 -4.27 -1.37
N LEU A 500 -0.71 -3.87 -2.54
CA LEU A 500 -1.59 -3.49 -3.66
C LEU A 500 -2.42 -4.68 -4.15
N THR A 501 -1.82 -5.88 -4.19
CA THR A 501 -2.49 -7.12 -4.58
C THR A 501 -2.32 -8.22 -3.54
N GLY A 502 -3.27 -9.15 -3.48
CA GLY A 502 -3.26 -10.27 -2.52
C GLY A 502 -3.83 -11.55 -3.12
N GLY A 503 -3.39 -12.70 -2.58
CA GLY A 503 -3.82 -14.04 -3.01
C GLY A 503 -4.73 -14.77 -2.00
N TYR A 504 -5.31 -14.04 -1.05
CA TYR A 504 -6.28 -14.59 -0.10
C TYR A 504 -7.61 -13.86 -0.24
N PRO A 505 -8.75 -14.59 -0.13
CA PRO A 505 -10.07 -14.03 -0.31
C PRO A 505 -10.38 -12.98 0.76
N VAL A 506 -10.97 -11.88 0.30
CA VAL A 506 -11.50 -10.81 1.15
C VAL A 506 -13.01 -11.03 1.32
N ILE A 507 -13.44 -11.25 2.56
CA ILE A 507 -14.84 -11.56 2.88
C ILE A 507 -15.74 -10.32 2.87
N ALA A 508 -15.17 -9.18 3.27
CA ALA A 508 -15.83 -7.89 3.39
C ALA A 508 -14.77 -6.78 3.44
N SER A 509 -15.19 -5.52 3.31
CA SER A 509 -14.35 -4.34 3.52
C SER A 509 -15.04 -3.37 4.48
N LEU A 510 -14.27 -2.65 5.28
CA LEU A 510 -14.80 -1.57 6.13
C LEU A 510 -15.50 -0.51 5.28
N ALA A 511 -16.60 0.02 5.81
CA ALA A 511 -17.16 1.26 5.30
C ALA A 511 -16.16 2.41 5.52
N SER A 512 -16.00 3.27 4.51
CA SER A 512 -14.95 4.31 4.48
C SER A 512 -14.96 5.24 5.69
N TYR A 513 -16.14 5.55 6.24
CA TYR A 513 -16.29 6.43 7.41
C TYR A 513 -15.77 5.82 8.72
N HIS A 514 -15.43 4.53 8.74
CA HIS A 514 -14.81 3.87 9.89
C HIS A 514 -13.30 3.65 9.76
N LEU A 515 -12.67 4.05 8.66
CA LEU A 515 -11.22 3.89 8.48
C LEU A 515 -10.42 4.68 9.54
N ASP A 516 -10.82 5.93 9.79
CA ASP A 516 -10.19 6.78 10.82
C ASP A 516 -10.37 6.17 12.24
N LEU A 517 -11.52 5.55 12.52
CA LEU A 517 -11.74 4.84 13.79
C LEU A 517 -10.86 3.60 13.91
N ALA A 518 -10.75 2.79 12.84
CA ALA A 518 -9.92 1.60 12.81
C ALA A 518 -8.44 1.90 13.10
N ALA A 519 -7.95 3.06 12.65
CA ALA A 519 -6.61 3.55 12.96
C ALA A 519 -6.37 3.86 14.45
N GLN A 520 -7.41 3.98 15.25
CA GLN A 520 -7.34 4.30 16.67
C GLN A 520 -7.67 3.13 17.59
N ILE A 521 -7.94 1.92 17.08
CA ILE A 521 -8.28 0.77 17.93
C ILE A 521 -7.02 0.16 18.57
N PRO A 522 -6.90 0.17 19.91
CA PRO A 522 -5.78 -0.46 20.62
C PRO A 522 -5.74 -1.98 20.50
N VAL A 523 -4.57 -2.55 20.80
CA VAL A 523 -4.42 -3.98 21.08
C VAL A 523 -5.33 -4.38 22.25
N ASP A 524 -5.83 -5.62 22.24
CA ASP A 524 -6.77 -6.21 23.19
C ASP A 524 -8.19 -5.61 23.20
N CYS A 525 -8.47 -4.58 22.40
CA CYS A 525 -9.86 -4.27 22.05
C CYS A 525 -10.52 -5.42 21.29
N ARG A 526 -11.84 -5.44 21.35
CA ARG A 526 -12.70 -6.37 20.63
C ARG A 526 -13.41 -5.64 19.50
N ILE A 527 -13.49 -6.24 18.33
CA ILE A 527 -14.22 -5.72 17.19
C ILE A 527 -15.49 -6.53 16.97
N GLN A 528 -16.60 -5.83 16.84
CA GLN A 528 -17.89 -6.39 16.45
C GLN A 528 -18.21 -5.88 15.03
N PHE A 529 -18.28 -6.77 14.04
CA PHE A 529 -18.64 -6.36 12.68
C PHE A 529 -20.15 -6.24 12.52
N ARG A 530 -20.59 -5.21 11.79
CA ARG A 530 -21.98 -5.01 11.39
C ARG A 530 -22.06 -4.82 9.88
N VAL A 531 -22.81 -5.67 9.20
CA VAL A 531 -22.99 -5.56 7.74
C VAL A 531 -23.96 -4.42 7.44
N VAL A 532 -23.53 -3.45 6.63
CA VAL A 532 -24.36 -2.31 6.19
C VAL A 532 -24.73 -2.37 4.71
N ALA A 533 -24.02 -3.17 3.92
CA ALA A 533 -24.36 -3.44 2.53
C ALA A 533 -24.14 -4.93 2.20
N PRO A 534 -25.13 -5.59 1.56
CA PRO A 534 -25.04 -7.01 1.23
C PRO A 534 -24.06 -7.24 0.09
N PHE A 535 -23.63 -8.50 -0.06
CA PHE A 535 -22.86 -8.92 -1.22
C PHE A 535 -23.76 -8.88 -2.45
N PHE A 536 -23.24 -8.35 -3.55
CA PHE A 536 -23.88 -8.45 -4.85
C PHE A 536 -22.87 -8.94 -5.89
N GLU A 537 -23.40 -9.53 -6.94
CA GLU A 537 -22.66 -9.93 -8.12
C GLU A 537 -23.47 -9.49 -9.34
N GLU A 538 -22.86 -8.71 -10.22
CA GLU A 538 -23.45 -8.38 -11.52
C GLU A 538 -22.62 -9.05 -12.62
N VAL A 539 -23.28 -9.86 -13.45
CA VAL A 539 -22.66 -10.56 -14.58
C VAL A 539 -23.12 -9.89 -15.86
N GLN A 540 -22.16 -9.37 -16.63
CA GLN A 540 -22.41 -8.84 -17.97
C GLN A 540 -21.82 -9.78 -19.01
N GLY A 541 -22.65 -10.17 -19.99
CA GLY A 541 -22.22 -10.91 -21.16
C GLY A 541 -21.30 -10.06 -22.02
N LEU A 542 -20.24 -10.67 -22.56
CA LEU A 542 -19.30 -9.99 -23.46
C LEU A 542 -19.85 -9.86 -24.90
N ALA A 543 -21.05 -10.37 -25.15
CA ALA A 543 -21.68 -10.42 -26.47
C ALA A 543 -23.11 -9.89 -26.43
N GLU A 544 -23.29 -8.60 -26.77
CA GLU A 544 -24.51 -8.13 -27.42
C GLU A 544 -24.12 -7.08 -28.47
N GLY A 545 -24.31 -7.44 -29.74
CA GLY A 545 -23.95 -6.63 -30.90
C GLY A 545 -24.08 -7.38 -32.22
N GLY A 546 -25.11 -8.22 -32.37
CA GLY A 546 -25.58 -8.63 -33.71
C GLY A 546 -26.68 -7.64 -34.12
N PRO A 547 -26.68 -7.11 -35.35
CA PRO A 547 -27.71 -6.17 -35.78
C PRO A 547 -29.04 -6.91 -35.99
N ALA A 548 -30.13 -6.34 -35.49
CA ALA A 548 -31.48 -6.56 -35.99
C ALA A 548 -32.18 -5.21 -36.12
#